data_AF-A0A842RAY6-F1
#
_entry.id   AF-A0A842RAY6-F1
#
_cell.length_a   1.000
_cell.length_b   1.000
_cell.length_c   1.000
_cell.angle_alpha   90.00
_cell.angle_beta   90.00
_cell.angle_gamma   90.00
#
_symmetry.space_group_name_H-M   'P 1'
#
loop_
_entity.id
_entity.type
_entity.pdbx_description
1 polymer ?
#
loop_
_entity_poly.entity_id
_entity_poly.type
_entity_poly.pdbx_seq_one_letter_code
_entity_poly.pdbx_strand_id
1 'polypeptide(L)'
;MTIETEPLEKKQKLSKKKIQYSITKPSNISWIIYSMVIVILSIGYIFIIIDPVDSFFLPTEPEDLTFSYDTDEILLGLVLPNVIMILITPYIWEKIGKFIVDCFIKVIENNNVEEEEGKKEPSKFKLAIVNFLLKFFGIKVGPNVDYFVEKEIGKDNLNDVWPTFKEKILSAISTNIGITFIIAFILNFLVFGIGFSNVIMQSKDVFFLLVMIMQIVPFFVALIIPLNWTFENIGLRYIDSKNIFRDVGEEMSRGILQKFIGIGGLIMGISICYDLAKKNIQATIVYFVFFFMLLNAGTVVLISLLYLSNFHESQINTARKKLTKIFPLAITQKEPILSVTAEDIVIEEEFKDRKKVKAIAKLIVVLILAAVAIFGEIYILFIVGPF
;
A
#
# COMPACT_ATOMS: atom_id res chain seq x y z
N MET A 1 -27.82 3.62 -22.19
CA MET A 1 -27.41 3.84 -20.79
C MET A 1 -27.98 5.18 -20.34
N THR A 2 -28.85 5.19 -19.33
CA THR A 2 -29.60 6.37 -18.88
C THR A 2 -29.15 6.77 -17.47
N ILE A 3 -28.96 8.08 -17.25
CA ILE A 3 -28.65 8.63 -15.93
C ILE A 3 -29.95 9.20 -15.37
N GLU A 4 -30.55 8.53 -14.39
CA GLU A 4 -31.67 9.09 -13.64
C GLU A 4 -31.14 10.04 -12.56
N THR A 5 -31.40 11.33 -12.72
CA THR A 5 -31.13 12.34 -11.70
C THR A 5 -32.39 12.58 -10.86
N GLU A 6 -32.38 12.16 -9.59
CA GLU A 6 -33.49 12.46 -8.67
C GLU A 6 -33.48 13.95 -8.24
N PRO A 7 -34.63 14.65 -8.27
CA PRO A 7 -34.71 16.07 -7.90
C PRO A 7 -34.38 16.32 -6.41
N LEU A 8 -33.74 17.47 -6.17
CA LEU A 8 -33.08 17.86 -4.91
C LEU A 8 -34.00 17.90 -3.66
N GLU A 9 -35.30 18.14 -3.80
CA GLU A 9 -36.19 18.36 -2.65
C GLU A 9 -36.66 17.06 -1.96
N LYS A 10 -36.66 15.91 -2.65
CA LYS A 10 -36.92 14.61 -2.00
C LYS A 10 -35.70 14.06 -1.23
N LYS A 11 -34.53 14.71 -1.31
CA LYS A 11 -33.22 14.19 -0.85
C LYS A 11 -33.02 14.05 0.66
N GLN A 12 -33.77 14.74 1.52
CA GLN A 12 -33.36 14.84 2.95
C GLN A 12 -33.89 13.74 3.88
N LYS A 13 -34.96 13.00 3.53
CA LYS A 13 -35.59 12.04 4.48
C LYS A 13 -35.45 10.55 4.15
N LEU A 14 -35.18 10.13 2.91
CA LEU A 14 -35.21 8.70 2.54
C LEU A 14 -33.86 7.99 2.30
N SER A 15 -32.70 8.66 2.29
CA SER A 15 -31.46 8.04 1.75
C SER A 15 -30.21 8.13 2.64
N LYS A 16 -30.33 8.20 3.98
CA LYS A 16 -29.11 8.12 4.83
C LYS A 16 -28.45 6.73 4.82
N LYS A 17 -29.18 5.66 4.47
CA LYS A 17 -28.70 4.27 4.57
C LYS A 17 -27.88 3.74 3.38
N LYS A 18 -27.86 4.42 2.22
CA LYS A 18 -27.25 3.87 0.99
C LYS A 18 -25.96 4.55 0.50
N ILE A 19 -25.50 5.63 1.13
CA ILE A 19 -24.30 6.37 0.67
C ILE A 19 -23.01 5.85 1.33
N GLN A 20 -23.14 5.01 2.35
CA GLN A 20 -22.03 4.59 3.21
C GLN A 20 -21.23 3.43 2.57
N TYR A 21 -19.94 3.66 2.38
CA TYR A 21 -18.96 2.62 2.10
C TYR A 21 -18.67 1.86 3.41
N SER A 22 -18.52 0.54 3.33
CA SER A 22 -18.30 -0.31 4.51
C SER A 22 -17.22 -1.34 4.23
N ILE A 23 -16.36 -1.59 5.22
CA ILE A 23 -15.37 -2.67 5.17
C ILE A 23 -15.78 -3.76 6.16
N THR A 24 -15.89 -4.99 5.66
CA THR A 24 -16.02 -6.14 6.57
C THR A 24 -14.65 -6.45 7.15
N LYS A 25 -14.50 -6.27 8.45
CA LYS A 25 -13.23 -6.50 9.16
C LYS A 25 -12.78 -7.96 9.06
N PRO A 26 -11.47 -8.24 9.14
CA PRO A 26 -10.99 -9.61 9.06
C PRO A 26 -11.44 -10.38 10.30
N SER A 27 -12.00 -11.56 10.08
CA SER A 27 -12.27 -12.53 11.12
C SER A 27 -10.95 -13.08 11.69
N ASN A 28 -11.04 -13.78 12.82
CA ASN A 28 -9.86 -14.42 13.39
C ASN A 28 -9.21 -15.42 12.43
N ILE A 29 -10.00 -16.12 11.60
CA ILE A 29 -9.49 -17.06 10.59
C ILE A 29 -8.72 -16.31 9.52
N SER A 30 -9.28 -15.22 9.00
CA SER A 30 -8.62 -14.39 8.00
C SER A 30 -7.33 -13.77 8.55
N TRP A 31 -7.31 -13.33 9.82
CA TRP A 31 -6.09 -12.89 10.49
C TRP A 31 -5.01 -13.97 10.53
N ILE A 32 -5.37 -15.22 10.82
CA ILE A 32 -4.40 -16.33 10.80
C ILE A 32 -3.80 -16.51 9.41
N ILE A 33 -4.63 -16.51 8.37
CA ILE A 33 -4.16 -16.66 6.98
C ILE A 33 -3.24 -15.48 6.61
N TYR A 34 -3.63 -14.25 6.94
CA TYR A 34 -2.77 -13.08 6.73
C TYR A 34 -1.45 -13.17 7.49
N SER A 35 -1.46 -13.63 8.75
CA SER A 35 -0.23 -13.85 9.53
C SER A 35 0.68 -14.88 8.87
N MET A 36 0.15 -15.98 8.33
CA MET A 36 0.95 -16.95 7.57
C MET A 36 1.57 -16.30 6.33
N VAL A 37 0.78 -15.52 5.58
CA VAL A 37 1.28 -14.77 4.41
C VAL A 37 2.37 -13.78 4.81
N ILE A 38 2.20 -13.04 5.92
CA ILE A 38 3.21 -12.12 6.44
C ILE A 38 4.51 -12.87 6.77
N VAL A 39 4.44 -13.98 7.49
CA VAL A 39 5.63 -14.77 7.85
C VAL A 39 6.35 -15.29 6.62
N ILE A 40 5.62 -15.84 5.64
CA ILE A 40 6.19 -16.34 4.38
C ILE A 40 6.87 -15.20 3.62
N LEU A 41 6.22 -14.04 3.53
CA LEU A 41 6.77 -12.88 2.82
C LEU A 41 7.91 -12.20 3.57
N SER A 42 8.03 -12.41 4.89
CA SER A 42 9.15 -11.93 5.72
C SER A 42 10.33 -12.89 5.76
N ILE A 43 10.31 -14.01 5.03
CA ILE A 43 11.40 -14.99 5.05
C ILE A 43 12.75 -14.40 4.60
N GLY A 44 12.73 -13.31 3.82
CA GLY A 44 13.93 -12.58 3.42
C GLY A 44 14.78 -12.08 4.59
N TYR A 45 14.18 -11.81 5.75
CA TYR A 45 14.92 -11.41 6.96
C TYR A 45 15.86 -12.52 7.48
N ILE A 46 15.58 -13.80 7.19
CA ILE A 46 16.42 -14.91 7.62
C ILE A 46 17.82 -14.80 7.01
N PHE A 47 17.94 -14.29 5.79
CA PHE A 47 19.22 -14.06 5.12
C PHE A 47 20.05 -12.94 5.78
N ILE A 48 19.40 -12.03 6.52
CA ILE A 48 20.11 -10.96 7.24
C ILE A 48 20.49 -11.38 8.65
N ILE A 49 19.69 -12.27 9.26
CA ILE A 49 19.79 -12.63 10.68
C ILE A 49 20.63 -13.89 10.88
N ILE A 50 20.65 -14.81 9.91
CA ILE A 50 21.30 -16.12 10.03
C ILE A 50 22.48 -16.21 9.08
N ASP A 51 23.67 -15.85 9.58
CA ASP A 51 24.98 -15.90 8.89
C ASP A 51 25.23 -17.13 7.98
N PRO A 52 24.92 -18.38 8.38
CA PRO A 52 25.19 -19.53 7.50
C PRO A 52 24.29 -19.59 6.27
N VAL A 53 23.12 -18.95 6.26
CA VAL A 53 22.18 -19.04 5.12
C VAL A 53 22.79 -18.39 3.87
N ASP A 54 23.49 -17.26 4.03
CA ASP A 54 24.14 -16.57 2.92
C ASP A 54 25.21 -17.44 2.24
N SER A 55 25.96 -18.20 3.03
CA SER A 55 26.98 -19.13 2.51
C SER A 55 26.41 -20.29 1.67
N PHE A 56 25.11 -20.60 1.80
CA PHE A 56 24.46 -21.63 0.98
C PHE A 56 24.03 -21.11 -0.40
N PHE A 57 23.75 -19.81 -0.53
CA PHE A 57 23.16 -19.23 -1.74
C PHE A 57 24.12 -18.33 -2.51
N LEU A 58 25.13 -17.76 -1.85
CA LEU A 58 26.16 -16.95 -2.44
C LEU A 58 27.40 -17.80 -2.79
N PRO A 59 28.10 -17.48 -3.90
CA PRO A 59 29.32 -18.19 -4.28
C PRO A 59 30.41 -18.02 -3.23
N THR A 60 31.24 -19.06 -3.03
CA THR A 60 32.32 -19.14 -2.02
C THR A 60 33.47 -18.15 -2.20
N GLU A 61 33.45 -17.33 -3.26
CA GLU A 61 34.43 -16.27 -3.48
C GLU A 61 33.70 -15.00 -3.95
N PRO A 62 33.99 -13.79 -3.41
CA PRO A 62 34.96 -13.41 -2.38
C PRO A 62 34.34 -13.25 -0.98
N GLU A 63 35.20 -13.27 0.05
CA GLU A 63 34.92 -13.05 1.50
C GLU A 63 34.11 -11.75 1.81
N ASP A 64 33.95 -10.86 0.83
CA ASP A 64 33.21 -9.59 0.95
C ASP A 64 31.70 -9.69 0.68
N LEU A 65 31.18 -10.88 0.36
CA LEU A 65 29.77 -11.09 0.03
C LEU A 65 28.93 -11.62 1.21
N THR A 66 29.54 -11.98 2.34
CA THR A 66 28.82 -12.46 3.53
C THR A 66 28.38 -11.31 4.43
N PHE A 67 27.12 -11.31 4.86
CA PHE A 67 26.52 -10.23 5.63
C PHE A 67 26.37 -10.60 7.11
N SER A 68 27.47 -10.68 7.86
CA SER A 68 27.38 -10.88 9.31
C SER A 68 27.23 -9.53 10.03
N TYR A 69 26.06 -9.19 10.54
CA TYR A 69 25.86 -7.95 11.29
C TYR A 69 25.83 -8.21 12.79
N ASP A 70 26.33 -7.27 13.58
CA ASP A 70 26.26 -7.40 15.03
C ASP A 70 24.78 -7.36 15.46
N THR A 71 24.47 -8.06 16.56
CA THR A 71 23.08 -8.17 17.05
C THR A 71 22.47 -6.79 17.33
N ASP A 72 23.26 -5.86 17.86
CA ASP A 72 22.82 -4.49 18.14
C ASP A 72 22.53 -3.72 16.85
N GLU A 73 23.31 -3.94 15.79
CA GLU A 73 23.06 -3.36 14.46
C GLU A 73 21.75 -3.90 13.89
N ILE A 74 21.53 -5.22 13.93
CA ILE A 74 20.27 -5.82 13.48
C ILE A 74 19.08 -5.27 14.28
N LEU A 75 19.20 -5.18 15.60
CA LEU A 75 18.11 -4.71 16.45
C LEU A 75 17.77 -3.24 16.15
N LEU A 76 18.77 -2.36 16.11
CA LEU A 76 18.58 -0.91 15.96
C LEU A 76 18.37 -0.46 14.51
N GLY A 77 18.99 -1.16 13.55
CA GLY A 77 18.95 -0.81 12.13
C GLY A 77 17.81 -1.51 11.37
N LEU A 78 17.31 -2.64 11.87
CA LEU A 78 16.33 -3.45 11.15
C LEU A 78 15.04 -3.64 11.94
N VAL A 79 15.12 -4.27 13.11
CA VAL A 79 13.93 -4.69 13.87
C VAL A 79 13.16 -3.48 14.42
N LEU A 80 13.86 -2.59 15.14
CA LEU A 80 13.23 -1.44 15.78
C LEU A 80 12.62 -0.47 14.74
N PRO A 81 13.32 -0.07 13.65
CA PRO A 81 12.72 0.76 12.62
C PRO A 81 11.49 0.10 11.98
N ASN A 82 11.56 -1.20 11.68
CA ASN A 82 10.43 -1.92 11.08
C ASN A 82 9.20 -1.93 12.00
N VAL A 83 9.38 -2.22 13.30
CA VAL A 83 8.29 -2.16 14.29
C VAL A 83 7.70 -0.76 14.40
N ILE A 84 8.55 0.27 14.49
CA ILE A 84 8.12 1.67 14.51
C ILE A 84 7.29 1.99 13.26
N MET A 85 7.76 1.55 12.10
CA MET A 85 7.08 1.76 10.82
C MET A 85 5.72 1.06 10.76
N ILE A 86 5.60 -0.17 11.24
CA ILE A 86 4.31 -0.88 11.32
C ILE A 86 3.29 -0.11 12.17
N LEU A 87 3.73 0.47 13.29
CA LEU A 87 2.85 1.18 14.22
C LEU A 87 2.44 2.56 13.70
N ILE A 88 3.39 3.31 13.15
CA ILE A 88 3.18 4.73 12.78
C ILE A 88 2.58 4.87 11.38
N THR A 89 2.99 4.03 10.44
CA THR A 89 2.66 4.20 9.01
C THR A 89 1.16 4.20 8.72
N PRO A 90 0.33 3.28 9.27
CA PRO A 90 -1.12 3.29 9.02
C PRO A 90 -1.79 4.61 9.43
N TYR A 91 -1.35 5.22 10.52
CA TYR A 91 -1.86 6.51 10.99
C TYR A 91 -1.43 7.65 10.05
N ILE A 92 -0.20 7.63 9.58
CA ILE A 92 0.30 8.64 8.63
C ILE A 92 -0.41 8.52 7.29
N TRP A 93 -0.67 7.30 6.81
CA TRP A 93 -1.46 7.03 5.61
C TRP A 93 -2.86 7.67 5.71
N GLU A 94 -3.54 7.56 6.86
CA GLU A 94 -4.82 8.22 7.11
C GLU A 94 -4.71 9.75 6.98
N LYS A 95 -3.72 10.36 7.64
CA LYS A 95 -3.56 11.83 7.66
C LYS A 95 -3.23 12.39 6.29
N ILE A 96 -2.28 11.77 5.59
CA ILE A 96 -1.86 12.17 4.24
C ILE A 96 -3.03 12.01 3.27
N GLY A 97 -3.68 10.84 3.29
CA GLY A 97 -4.81 10.58 2.41
C GLY A 97 -5.95 11.59 2.61
N LYS A 98 -6.30 11.90 3.87
CA LYS A 98 -7.30 12.94 4.18
C LYS A 98 -6.87 14.33 3.69
N PHE A 99 -5.61 14.70 3.90
CA PHE A 99 -5.08 15.99 3.46
C PHE A 99 -5.17 16.15 1.94
N ILE A 100 -4.72 15.16 1.18
CA ILE A 100 -4.71 15.24 -0.28
C ILE A 100 -6.15 15.27 -0.82
N VAL A 101 -7.05 14.43 -0.29
CA VAL A 101 -8.47 14.44 -0.70
C VAL A 101 -9.12 15.79 -0.38
N ASP A 102 -8.87 16.37 0.79
CA ASP A 102 -9.39 17.69 1.15
C ASP A 102 -8.86 18.79 0.23
N CYS A 103 -7.60 18.71 -0.18
CA CYS A 103 -7.01 19.60 -1.17
C CYS A 103 -7.63 19.43 -2.56
N PHE A 104 -7.83 18.18 -3.00
CA PHE A 104 -8.46 17.85 -4.27
C PHE A 104 -9.88 18.42 -4.35
N ILE A 105 -10.70 18.17 -3.32
CA ILE A 105 -12.08 18.66 -3.23
C ILE A 105 -12.12 20.19 -3.33
N LYS A 106 -11.27 20.89 -2.57
CA LYS A 106 -11.20 22.36 -2.60
C LYS A 106 -10.82 22.92 -3.97
N VAL A 107 -9.95 22.23 -4.72
CA VAL A 107 -9.57 22.69 -6.05
C VAL A 107 -10.71 22.50 -7.04
N ILE A 108 -11.49 21.43 -6.94
CA ILE A 108 -12.69 21.32 -7.76
C ILE A 108 -13.74 22.36 -7.35
N GLU A 109 -13.97 22.57 -6.06
CA GLU A 109 -14.86 23.64 -5.58
C GLU A 109 -14.45 24.99 -6.17
N ASN A 110 -13.17 25.35 -6.13
CA ASN A 110 -12.71 26.63 -6.67
C ASN A 110 -12.86 26.72 -8.20
N ASN A 111 -12.53 25.66 -8.96
CA ASN A 111 -12.67 25.67 -10.42
C ASN A 111 -14.13 25.70 -10.88
N ASN A 112 -15.06 25.13 -10.11
CA ASN A 112 -16.49 25.21 -10.40
C ASN A 112 -17.13 26.54 -9.95
N VAL A 113 -16.48 27.27 -9.03
CA VAL A 113 -16.97 28.54 -8.46
C VAL A 113 -16.33 29.76 -9.11
N GLU A 114 -15.28 29.61 -9.95
CA GLU A 114 -14.73 30.73 -10.73
C GLU A 114 -15.69 31.30 -11.81
N GLU A 115 -16.90 30.72 -11.96
CA GLU A 115 -18.03 31.37 -12.65
C GLU A 115 -18.85 32.33 -11.76
N GLU A 116 -18.63 32.36 -10.44
CA GLU A 116 -19.24 33.32 -9.51
C GLU A 116 -18.16 34.17 -8.80
N GLU A 117 -18.14 35.46 -9.16
CA GLU A 117 -17.17 36.48 -8.77
C GLU A 117 -16.72 36.46 -7.28
N GLY A 118 -15.40 36.60 -7.07
CA GLY A 118 -14.88 37.37 -5.94
C GLY A 118 -14.38 36.62 -4.69
N LYS A 119 -14.04 35.33 -4.74
CA LYS A 119 -13.44 34.62 -3.58
C LYS A 119 -11.91 34.56 -3.62
N LYS A 120 -11.33 34.79 -2.43
CA LYS A 120 -9.89 34.87 -2.14
C LYS A 120 -9.09 33.76 -2.83
N GLU A 121 -8.12 34.18 -3.64
CA GLU A 121 -7.15 33.28 -4.29
C GLU A 121 -6.50 32.33 -3.25
N PRO A 122 -6.54 31.01 -3.47
CA PRO A 122 -5.74 30.08 -2.69
C PRO A 122 -4.24 30.40 -2.85
N SER A 123 -3.43 30.12 -1.82
CA SER A 123 -1.99 30.40 -1.91
C SER A 123 -1.36 29.68 -3.11
N LYS A 124 -0.60 30.42 -3.93
CA LYS A 124 0.00 29.93 -5.20
C LYS A 124 0.73 28.60 -5.06
N PHE A 125 1.39 28.37 -3.93
CA PHE A 125 2.08 27.11 -3.62
C PHE A 125 1.13 25.90 -3.48
N LYS A 126 -0.01 26.07 -2.81
CA LYS A 126 -1.00 24.99 -2.67
C LYS A 126 -1.63 24.66 -4.02
N LEU A 127 -1.96 25.68 -4.82
CA LEU A 127 -2.50 25.48 -6.16
C LEU A 127 -1.49 24.77 -7.08
N ALA A 128 -0.20 25.14 -7.02
CA ALA A 128 0.85 24.50 -7.79
C ALA A 128 1.03 23.01 -7.43
N ILE A 129 1.06 22.67 -6.13
CA ILE A 129 1.12 21.28 -5.68
C ILE A 129 -0.11 20.50 -6.14
N VAL A 130 -1.31 21.06 -6.00
CA VAL A 130 -2.52 20.35 -6.40
C VAL A 130 -2.61 20.20 -7.92
N ASN A 131 -2.28 21.22 -8.70
CA ASN A 131 -2.21 21.11 -10.15
C ASN A 131 -1.16 20.10 -10.60
N PHE A 132 -0.01 20.03 -9.90
CA PHE A 132 0.96 18.97 -10.09
C PHE A 132 0.33 17.61 -9.79
N LEU A 133 -0.31 17.40 -8.64
CA LEU A 133 -0.93 16.12 -8.28
C LEU A 133 -2.05 15.73 -9.25
N LEU A 134 -2.93 16.65 -9.64
CA LEU A 134 -3.99 16.42 -10.62
C LEU A 134 -3.41 15.98 -11.97
N LYS A 135 -2.38 16.68 -12.46
CA LYS A 135 -1.68 16.33 -13.69
C LYS A 135 -0.92 15.01 -13.58
N PHE A 136 -0.30 14.76 -12.42
CA PHE A 136 0.47 13.58 -12.10
C PHE A 136 -0.40 12.32 -12.01
N PHE A 137 -1.62 12.47 -11.49
CA PHE A 137 -2.65 11.44 -11.44
C PHE A 137 -3.58 11.44 -12.67
N GLY A 138 -3.33 12.31 -13.67
CA GLY A 138 -4.10 12.32 -14.91
C GLY A 138 -5.56 12.77 -14.80
N ILE A 139 -5.95 13.41 -13.68
CA ILE A 139 -7.33 13.84 -13.45
C ILE A 139 -7.62 15.11 -14.26
N LYS A 140 -8.66 15.05 -15.11
CA LYS A 140 -9.05 16.16 -15.98
C LYS A 140 -10.11 17.06 -15.33
N VAL A 141 -9.68 18.15 -14.72
CA VAL A 141 -10.61 19.17 -14.22
C VAL A 141 -10.83 20.21 -15.33
N GLY A 142 -12.07 20.44 -15.73
CA GLY A 142 -12.41 21.43 -16.76
C GLY A 142 -13.93 21.63 -16.91
N PRO A 143 -14.36 22.74 -17.54
CA PRO A 143 -15.77 23.16 -17.60
C PRO A 143 -16.68 22.25 -18.43
N ASN A 144 -16.10 21.35 -19.25
CA ASN A 144 -16.84 20.42 -20.11
C ASN A 144 -16.87 18.99 -19.54
N VAL A 145 -16.83 18.85 -18.22
CA VAL A 145 -16.76 17.55 -17.54
C VAL A 145 -17.81 17.50 -16.43
N ASP A 146 -18.85 16.69 -16.64
CA ASP A 146 -19.91 16.50 -15.65
C ASP A 146 -19.52 15.43 -14.64
N TYR A 147 -19.23 15.85 -13.41
CA TYR A 147 -18.87 14.99 -12.31
C TYR A 147 -20.09 14.57 -11.48
N PHE A 148 -20.09 13.32 -11.02
CA PHE A 148 -21.09 12.80 -10.09
C PHE A 148 -20.49 11.78 -9.13
N VAL A 149 -21.18 11.57 -8.00
CA VAL A 149 -20.82 10.56 -7.00
C VAL A 149 -21.75 9.36 -7.14
N GLU A 150 -21.17 8.18 -7.31
CA GLU A 150 -21.93 6.93 -7.40
C GLU A 150 -22.66 6.64 -6.07
N LYS A 151 -23.98 6.46 -6.14
CA LYS A 151 -24.84 6.19 -4.99
C LYS A 151 -24.55 4.83 -4.38
N GLU A 152 -24.38 3.80 -5.21
CA GLU A 152 -24.09 2.43 -4.77
C GLU A 152 -22.61 2.12 -5.01
N ILE A 153 -21.86 1.88 -3.93
CA ILE A 153 -20.45 1.55 -4.00
C ILE A 153 -20.19 0.15 -3.46
N GLY A 154 -19.15 -0.49 -4.01
CA GLY A 154 -18.70 -1.80 -3.57
C GLY A 154 -18.40 -1.82 -2.06
N LYS A 155 -18.53 -3.02 -1.48
CA LYS A 155 -18.11 -3.29 -0.09
C LYS A 155 -16.85 -4.14 -0.16
N ASP A 156 -15.81 -3.70 0.51
CA ASP A 156 -14.60 -4.52 0.62
C ASP A 156 -14.77 -5.51 1.78
N ASN A 157 -14.45 -6.78 1.52
CA ASN A 157 -14.52 -7.84 2.51
C ASN A 157 -13.12 -8.38 2.79
N LEU A 158 -12.53 -7.97 3.92
CA LEU A 158 -11.19 -8.43 4.29
C LEU A 158 -11.15 -9.91 4.68
N ASN A 159 -12.31 -10.59 4.77
CA ASN A 159 -12.35 -12.04 4.91
C ASN A 159 -12.01 -12.78 3.61
N ASP A 160 -12.24 -12.14 2.46
CA ASP A 160 -11.88 -12.66 1.15
C ASP A 160 -10.39 -12.40 0.92
N VAL A 161 -9.57 -13.24 1.56
CA VAL A 161 -8.11 -13.05 1.65
C VAL A 161 -7.47 -12.92 0.27
N TRP A 162 -7.79 -13.83 -0.65
CA TRP A 162 -7.15 -13.86 -1.96
C TRP A 162 -7.51 -12.64 -2.84
N PRO A 163 -8.79 -12.27 -2.99
CA PRO A 163 -9.16 -11.01 -3.66
C PRO A 163 -8.51 -9.79 -3.03
N THR A 164 -8.60 -9.64 -1.70
CA THR A 164 -8.00 -8.51 -0.97
C THR A 164 -6.49 -8.45 -1.21
N PHE A 165 -5.82 -9.61 -1.17
CA PHE A 165 -4.40 -9.70 -1.41
C PHE A 165 -4.03 -9.28 -2.84
N LYS A 166 -4.73 -9.82 -3.84
CA LYS A 166 -4.46 -9.58 -5.25
C LYS A 166 -4.75 -8.13 -5.67
N GLU A 167 -5.88 -7.57 -5.24
CA GLU A 167 -6.36 -6.29 -5.73
C GLU A 167 -5.76 -5.11 -4.95
N LYS A 168 -5.64 -5.24 -3.62
CA LYS A 168 -5.12 -4.16 -2.77
C LYS A 168 -3.66 -4.42 -2.41
N ILE A 169 -3.37 -5.50 -1.68
CA ILE A 169 -2.04 -5.69 -1.04
C ILE A 169 -0.91 -5.84 -2.06
N LEU A 170 -1.11 -6.57 -3.16
CA LEU A 170 -0.08 -6.77 -4.19
C LEU A 170 0.31 -5.45 -4.87
N SER A 171 -0.65 -4.55 -5.07
CA SER A 171 -0.38 -3.21 -5.60
C SER A 171 0.50 -2.40 -4.64
N ALA A 172 0.29 -2.56 -3.32
CA ALA A 172 1.10 -1.90 -2.29
C ALA A 172 2.52 -2.48 -2.24
N ILE A 173 2.67 -3.81 -2.30
CA ILE A 173 3.96 -4.49 -2.36
C ILE A 173 4.73 -4.05 -3.61
N SER A 174 4.10 -4.12 -4.78
CA SER A 174 4.74 -3.74 -6.05
C SER A 174 5.18 -2.27 -6.06
N THR A 175 4.34 -1.39 -5.54
CA THR A 175 4.67 0.05 -5.40
C THR A 175 5.81 0.26 -4.40
N ASN A 176 5.79 -0.46 -3.28
CA ASN A 176 6.87 -0.42 -2.30
C ASN A 176 8.20 -0.83 -2.93
N ILE A 177 8.26 -1.98 -3.61
CA ILE A 177 9.45 -2.47 -4.32
C ILE A 177 9.97 -1.44 -5.32
N GLY A 178 9.09 -0.85 -6.15
CA GLY A 178 9.51 0.14 -7.12
C GLY A 178 10.08 1.41 -6.48
N ILE A 179 9.47 1.91 -5.41
CA ILE A 179 10.01 3.07 -4.65
C ILE A 179 11.33 2.70 -3.97
N THR A 180 11.43 1.49 -3.41
CA THR A 180 12.66 0.98 -2.81
C THR A 180 13.82 1.06 -3.81
N PHE A 181 13.61 0.61 -5.05
CA PHE A 181 14.64 0.68 -6.08
C PHE A 181 14.96 2.11 -6.54
N ILE A 182 13.97 2.99 -6.64
CA ILE A 182 14.21 4.41 -6.95
C ILE A 182 15.08 5.05 -5.86
N ILE A 183 14.76 4.80 -4.59
CA ILE A 183 15.52 5.34 -3.46
C ILE A 183 16.93 4.75 -3.45
N ALA A 184 17.07 3.43 -3.63
CA ALA A 184 18.38 2.78 -3.71
C ALA A 184 19.21 3.37 -4.87
N PHE A 185 18.60 3.66 -6.02
CA PHE A 185 19.27 4.27 -7.16
C PHE A 185 19.80 5.66 -6.82
N ILE A 186 18.95 6.51 -6.23
CA ILE A 186 19.32 7.86 -5.84
C ILE A 186 20.45 7.82 -4.81
N LEU A 187 20.37 6.94 -3.82
CA LEU A 187 21.41 6.79 -2.80
C LEU A 187 22.72 6.30 -3.41
N ASN A 188 22.68 5.28 -4.25
CA ASN A 188 23.85 4.77 -4.95
C ASN A 188 24.51 5.88 -5.78
N PHE A 189 23.71 6.66 -6.50
CA PHE A 189 24.17 7.82 -7.27
C PHE A 189 24.77 8.92 -6.38
N LEU A 190 24.17 9.22 -5.21
CA LEU A 190 24.69 10.21 -4.28
C LEU A 190 26.03 9.76 -3.66
N VAL A 191 26.11 8.49 -3.23
CA VAL A 191 27.30 7.92 -2.58
C VAL A 191 28.46 7.80 -3.57
N PHE A 192 28.23 7.19 -4.74
CA PHE A 192 29.29 6.87 -5.69
C PHE A 192 29.44 7.87 -6.85
N GLY A 193 28.38 8.60 -7.21
CA GLY A 193 28.36 9.49 -8.38
C GLY A 193 28.75 10.94 -8.10
N ILE A 194 28.35 11.53 -6.96
CA ILE A 194 28.55 12.96 -6.66
C ILE A 194 29.76 13.22 -5.73
N GLY A 195 30.53 12.18 -5.37
CA GLY A 195 31.83 12.38 -4.71
C GLY A 195 31.77 12.42 -3.18
N PHE A 196 30.82 11.73 -2.54
CA PHE A 196 30.97 11.35 -1.13
C PHE A 196 32.05 10.26 -0.91
N SER A 197 32.81 9.89 -1.94
CA SER A 197 33.83 8.84 -1.95
C SER A 197 35.03 9.08 -1.01
N ASN A 198 35.09 10.22 -0.31
CA ASN A 198 36.10 10.47 0.71
C ASN A 198 35.84 9.66 1.99
N VAL A 199 34.65 9.07 2.15
CA VAL A 199 34.38 8.06 3.16
C VAL A 199 34.52 6.69 2.49
N ILE A 200 35.59 5.97 2.83
CA ILE A 200 35.78 4.57 2.42
C ILE A 200 34.74 3.75 3.21
N MET A 201 33.48 3.72 2.76
CA MET A 201 32.51 2.76 3.27
C MET A 201 32.80 1.41 2.61
N GLN A 202 32.90 0.35 3.41
CA GLN A 202 32.99 -0.99 2.85
C GLN A 202 31.66 -1.34 2.17
N SER A 203 31.68 -2.26 1.18
CA SER A 203 30.47 -2.68 0.45
C SER A 203 29.36 -3.17 1.38
N LYS A 204 29.74 -3.78 2.52
CA LYS A 204 28.85 -4.24 3.58
C LYS A 204 28.12 -3.09 4.31
N ASP A 205 28.78 -1.98 4.56
CA ASP A 205 28.21 -0.82 5.26
C ASP A 205 27.19 -0.08 4.37
N VAL A 206 27.54 0.07 3.08
CA VAL A 206 26.64 0.68 2.09
C VAL A 206 25.38 -0.16 1.94
N PHE A 207 25.53 -1.48 1.92
CA PHE A 207 24.40 -2.39 1.86
C PHE A 207 23.52 -2.31 3.12
N PHE A 208 24.12 -2.26 4.31
CA PHE A 208 23.38 -2.11 5.55
C PHE A 208 22.61 -0.79 5.61
N LEU A 209 23.25 0.31 5.19
CA LEU A 209 22.62 1.61 5.09
C LEU A 209 21.43 1.58 4.12
N LEU A 210 21.58 0.92 2.97
CA LEU A 210 20.47 0.69 2.04
C LEU A 210 19.35 -0.06 2.75
N VAL A 211 19.63 -1.18 3.41
CA VAL A 211 18.65 -1.96 4.18
C VAL A 211 17.91 -1.14 5.23
N MET A 212 18.62 -0.30 5.99
CA MET A 212 18.01 0.61 6.97
C MET A 212 17.06 1.61 6.31
N ILE A 213 17.50 2.25 5.22
CA ILE A 213 16.67 3.23 4.51
C ILE A 213 15.47 2.54 3.85
N MET A 214 15.65 1.30 3.39
CA MET A 214 14.57 0.49 2.83
C MET A 214 13.44 0.27 3.86
N GLN A 215 13.72 0.21 5.16
CA GLN A 215 12.69 0.09 6.19
C GLN A 215 11.75 1.31 6.24
N ILE A 216 12.21 2.48 5.79
CA ILE A 216 11.43 3.73 5.78
C ILE A 216 10.52 3.81 4.54
N VAL A 217 10.76 2.99 3.50
CA VAL A 217 10.01 3.05 2.22
C VAL A 217 8.49 2.95 2.39
N PRO A 218 7.92 2.11 3.28
CA PRO A 218 6.48 2.08 3.51
C PRO A 218 5.87 3.45 3.88
N PHE A 219 6.66 4.36 4.46
CA PHE A 219 6.27 5.75 4.68
C PHE A 219 6.02 6.49 3.38
N PHE A 220 6.91 6.36 2.39
CA PHE A 220 6.80 7.06 1.11
C PHE A 220 5.66 6.50 0.25
N VAL A 221 5.38 5.21 0.39
CA VAL A 221 4.21 4.55 -0.23
C VAL A 221 2.87 5.19 0.21
N ALA A 222 2.85 5.88 1.37
CA ALA A 222 1.68 6.60 1.89
C ALA A 222 1.09 7.64 0.92
N LEU A 223 1.93 8.22 0.07
CA LEU A 223 1.50 9.27 -0.87
C LEU A 223 0.69 8.70 -2.04
N ILE A 224 0.86 7.41 -2.33
CA ILE A 224 0.37 6.78 -3.56
C ILE A 224 -0.77 5.82 -3.24
N ILE A 225 -0.52 4.84 -2.37
CA ILE A 225 -1.41 3.69 -2.20
C ILE A 225 -2.71 4.05 -1.48
N PRO A 226 -2.68 4.66 -0.28
CA PRO A 226 -3.90 5.14 0.38
C PRO A 226 -4.73 6.06 -0.50
N LEU A 227 -4.05 6.91 -1.27
CA LEU A 227 -4.69 7.88 -2.14
C LEU A 227 -5.40 7.18 -3.29
N ASN A 228 -4.70 6.26 -3.97
CA ASN A 228 -5.25 5.49 -5.08
C ASN A 228 -6.47 4.68 -4.64
N TRP A 229 -6.35 3.92 -3.53
CA TRP A 229 -7.48 3.16 -2.99
C TRP A 229 -8.63 4.08 -2.58
N THR A 230 -8.34 5.26 -2.04
CA THR A 230 -9.37 6.21 -1.63
C THR A 230 -10.15 6.72 -2.85
N PHE A 231 -9.47 7.11 -3.93
CA PHE A 231 -10.17 7.59 -5.13
C PHE A 231 -10.93 6.49 -5.86
N GLU A 232 -10.38 5.28 -5.92
CA GLU A 232 -11.06 4.08 -6.42
C GLU A 232 -12.36 3.81 -5.62
N ASN A 233 -12.28 3.86 -4.29
CA ASN A 233 -13.39 3.51 -3.42
C ASN A 233 -14.28 4.71 -3.02
N ILE A 234 -14.02 5.93 -3.52
CA ILE A 234 -14.92 7.07 -3.35
C ILE A 234 -16.08 7.01 -4.35
N GLY A 235 -15.89 6.40 -5.52
CA GLY A 235 -16.88 6.34 -6.59
C GLY A 235 -17.18 7.70 -7.21
N LEU A 236 -16.16 8.54 -7.37
CA LEU A 236 -16.25 9.78 -8.13
C LEU A 236 -16.09 9.44 -9.61
N ARG A 237 -17.07 9.85 -10.43
CA ARG A 237 -17.13 9.52 -11.84
C ARG A 237 -17.42 10.76 -12.66
N TYR A 238 -17.05 10.72 -13.94
CA TYR A 238 -17.32 11.82 -14.84
C TYR A 238 -17.67 11.37 -16.26
N ILE A 239 -18.36 12.24 -16.96
CA ILE A 239 -18.63 12.11 -18.40
C ILE A 239 -17.69 13.06 -19.12
N ASP A 240 -16.87 12.53 -20.03
CA ASP A 240 -15.99 13.36 -20.84
C ASP A 240 -16.75 14.04 -21.99
N SER A 241 -16.07 14.97 -22.68
CA SER A 241 -16.65 15.69 -23.83
C SER A 241 -17.05 14.78 -25.02
N LYS A 242 -16.72 13.49 -24.97
CA LYS A 242 -17.13 12.48 -25.95
C LYS A 242 -18.29 11.61 -25.44
N ASN A 243 -18.92 11.99 -24.33
CA ASN A 243 -19.95 11.23 -23.61
C ASN A 243 -19.46 9.84 -23.15
N ILE A 244 -18.16 9.69 -22.91
CA ILE A 244 -17.60 8.45 -22.37
C ILE A 244 -17.53 8.58 -20.85
N PHE A 245 -18.16 7.63 -20.19
CA PHE A 245 -18.10 7.45 -18.75
C PHE A 245 -16.71 7.00 -18.32
N ARG A 246 -16.15 7.67 -17.31
CA ARG A 246 -14.85 7.35 -16.75
C ARG A 246 -14.89 7.40 -15.21
N ASP A 247 -14.18 6.47 -14.59
CA ASP A 247 -13.97 6.44 -13.15
C ASP A 247 -12.68 7.18 -12.81
N VAL A 248 -12.76 8.15 -11.90
CA VAL A 248 -11.59 8.98 -11.51
C VAL A 248 -10.52 8.11 -10.85
N GLY A 249 -10.91 7.12 -10.05
CA GLY A 249 -9.98 6.19 -9.42
C GLY A 249 -9.28 5.30 -10.44
N GLU A 250 -10.01 4.83 -11.46
CA GLU A 250 -9.42 4.03 -12.54
C GLU A 250 -8.42 4.84 -13.38
N GLU A 251 -8.75 6.06 -13.77
CA GLU A 251 -7.83 6.96 -14.51
C GLU A 251 -6.59 7.28 -13.67
N MET A 252 -6.76 7.53 -12.37
CA MET A 252 -5.65 7.75 -11.45
C MET A 252 -4.74 6.54 -11.33
N SER A 253 -5.31 5.33 -11.22
CA SER A 253 -4.54 4.09 -11.17
C SER A 253 -3.71 3.88 -12.45
N ARG A 254 -4.30 4.16 -13.62
CA ARG A 254 -3.64 4.06 -14.93
C ARG A 254 -2.59 5.14 -15.20
N GLY A 255 -2.45 6.11 -14.29
CA GLY A 255 -1.53 7.24 -14.38
C GLY A 255 -0.07 6.83 -14.55
N ILE A 256 0.74 7.83 -14.88
CA ILE A 256 2.18 7.72 -15.18
C ILE A 256 2.93 6.99 -14.06
N LEU A 257 2.52 7.21 -12.81
CA LEU A 257 3.20 6.69 -11.63
C LEU A 257 3.21 5.16 -11.52
N GLN A 258 2.08 4.48 -11.80
CA GLN A 258 2.02 3.01 -11.71
C GLN A 258 2.88 2.36 -12.80
N LYS A 259 2.98 2.99 -13.96
CA LYS A 259 3.84 2.55 -15.08
C LYS A 259 5.33 2.80 -14.83
N PHE A 260 5.67 3.94 -14.24
CA PHE A 260 7.07 4.31 -13.97
C PHE A 260 7.66 3.59 -12.75
N ILE A 261 6.89 3.43 -11.67
CA ILE A 261 7.35 2.76 -10.45
C ILE A 261 7.54 1.25 -10.70
N GLY A 262 6.69 0.63 -11.52
CA GLY A 262 6.77 -0.79 -11.82
C GLY A 262 8.01 -1.17 -12.64
N ILE A 263 8.03 -0.82 -13.93
CA ILE A 263 9.07 -1.32 -14.86
C ILE A 263 10.37 -0.54 -14.71
N GLY A 264 10.30 0.80 -14.58
CA GLY A 264 11.47 1.66 -14.44
C GLY A 264 12.21 1.40 -13.13
N GLY A 265 11.47 1.31 -12.01
CA GLY A 265 12.02 0.93 -10.71
C GLY A 265 12.71 -0.43 -10.76
N LEU A 266 12.08 -1.44 -11.37
CA LEU A 266 12.63 -2.80 -11.44
C LEU A 266 13.92 -2.88 -12.27
N ILE A 267 14.00 -2.20 -13.42
CA ILE A 267 15.21 -2.16 -14.25
C ILE A 267 16.38 -1.50 -13.51
N MET A 268 16.13 -0.32 -12.89
CA MET A 268 17.15 0.36 -12.07
C MET A 268 17.58 -0.51 -10.89
N GLY A 269 16.61 -1.20 -10.27
CA GLY A 269 16.84 -2.12 -9.17
C GLY A 269 17.77 -3.28 -9.49
N ILE A 270 17.53 -3.96 -10.61
CA ILE A 270 18.40 -5.03 -11.09
C ILE A 270 19.82 -4.51 -11.36
N SER A 271 19.96 -3.32 -11.94
CA SER A 271 21.27 -2.70 -12.18
C SER A 271 22.05 -2.49 -10.87
N ILE A 272 21.39 -1.95 -9.84
CA ILE A 272 22.03 -1.74 -8.52
C ILE A 272 22.39 -3.08 -7.89
N CYS A 273 21.50 -4.06 -7.94
CA CYS A 273 21.80 -5.40 -7.41
C CYS A 273 23.02 -5.99 -8.12
N TYR A 274 23.15 -5.78 -9.43
CA TYR A 274 24.28 -6.26 -10.22
C TYR A 274 25.60 -5.56 -9.84
N ASP A 275 25.55 -4.26 -9.60
CA ASP A 275 26.72 -3.50 -9.13
C ASP A 275 27.13 -3.91 -7.71
N LEU A 276 26.17 -4.04 -6.79
CA LEU A 276 26.39 -4.53 -5.42
C LEU A 276 26.93 -5.97 -5.41
N ALA A 277 26.44 -6.82 -6.32
CA ALA A 277 26.89 -8.20 -6.48
C ALA A 277 28.24 -8.31 -7.21
N LYS A 278 28.98 -7.21 -7.41
CA LYS A 278 30.25 -7.18 -8.14
C LYS A 278 30.14 -7.88 -9.50
N LYS A 279 29.01 -7.69 -10.20
CA LYS A 279 28.69 -8.26 -11.51
C LYS A 279 28.48 -9.79 -11.50
N ASN A 280 28.23 -10.39 -10.34
CA ASN A 280 27.86 -11.80 -10.23
C ASN A 280 26.34 -11.98 -10.38
N ILE A 281 25.91 -12.68 -11.44
CA ILE A 281 24.49 -12.85 -11.76
C ILE A 281 23.73 -13.63 -10.67
N GLN A 282 24.34 -14.66 -10.07
CA GLN A 282 23.68 -15.44 -9.02
C GLN A 282 23.45 -14.60 -7.77
N ALA A 283 24.47 -13.89 -7.29
CA ALA A 283 24.34 -12.97 -6.16
C ALA A 283 23.37 -11.81 -6.46
N THR A 284 23.33 -11.34 -7.72
CA THR A 284 22.36 -10.33 -8.17
C THR A 284 20.92 -10.82 -7.98
N ILE A 285 20.64 -12.07 -8.36
CA ILE A 285 19.30 -12.67 -8.21
C ILE A 285 18.95 -12.80 -6.72
N VAL A 286 19.89 -13.22 -5.88
CA VAL A 286 19.68 -13.32 -4.42
C VAL A 286 19.37 -11.94 -3.84
N TYR A 287 20.14 -10.90 -4.19
CA TYR A 287 19.90 -9.52 -3.77
C TYR A 287 18.53 -9.02 -4.19
N PHE A 288 18.21 -9.20 -5.48
CA PHE A 288 16.93 -8.76 -6.02
C PHE A 288 15.74 -9.44 -5.31
N VAL A 289 15.79 -10.76 -5.13
CA VAL A 289 14.67 -11.54 -4.57
C VAL A 289 14.54 -11.33 -3.06
N PHE A 290 15.61 -11.54 -2.30
CA PHE A 290 15.50 -11.59 -0.85
C PHE A 290 15.56 -10.21 -0.21
N PHE A 291 16.43 -9.33 -0.70
CA PHE A 291 16.66 -8.03 -0.06
C PHE A 291 15.72 -6.93 -0.58
N PHE A 292 15.40 -6.95 -1.87
CA PHE A 292 14.56 -5.90 -2.44
C PHE A 292 13.09 -6.29 -2.60
N MET A 293 12.79 -7.55 -2.94
CA MET A 293 11.39 -7.99 -3.06
C MET A 293 10.79 -8.45 -1.73
N LEU A 294 11.48 -9.31 -0.97
CA LEU A 294 10.90 -9.96 0.20
C LEU A 294 11.07 -9.17 1.50
N LEU A 295 12.19 -8.48 1.69
CA LEU A 295 12.53 -7.86 2.98
C LEU A 295 11.39 -7.02 3.59
N ASN A 296 10.71 -6.18 2.80
CA ASN A 296 9.62 -5.34 3.32
C ASN A 296 8.21 -5.86 2.98
N ALA A 297 8.08 -6.97 2.26
CA ALA A 297 6.78 -7.43 1.75
C ALA A 297 5.81 -7.77 2.90
N GLY A 298 6.26 -8.53 3.90
CA GLY A 298 5.44 -8.87 5.07
C GLY A 298 5.03 -7.63 5.88
N THR A 299 5.95 -6.68 6.06
CA THR A 299 5.67 -5.38 6.70
C THR A 299 4.57 -4.60 5.97
N VAL A 300 4.67 -4.49 4.64
CA VAL A 300 3.69 -3.77 3.82
C VAL A 300 2.31 -4.43 3.88
N VAL A 301 2.25 -5.76 3.91
CA VAL A 301 1.00 -6.51 4.09
C VAL A 301 0.34 -6.13 5.41
N LEU A 302 1.10 -6.13 6.51
CA LEU A 302 0.58 -5.79 7.82
C LEU A 302 0.12 -4.33 7.91
N ILE A 303 0.92 -3.39 7.41
CA ILE A 303 0.55 -1.96 7.34
C ILE A 303 -0.73 -1.76 6.53
N SER A 304 -0.83 -2.42 5.38
CA SER A 304 -2.00 -2.35 4.50
C SER A 304 -3.26 -2.86 5.20
N LEU A 305 -3.18 -4.00 5.89
CA LEU A 305 -4.30 -4.57 6.63
C LEU A 305 -4.74 -3.68 7.79
N LEU A 306 -3.79 -3.16 8.57
CA LEU A 306 -4.08 -2.23 9.67
C LEU A 306 -4.73 -0.93 9.17
N TYR A 307 -4.27 -0.41 8.02
CA TYR A 307 -4.87 0.75 7.39
C TYR A 307 -6.30 0.46 6.91
N LEU A 308 -6.49 -0.61 6.13
CA LEU A 308 -7.79 -1.00 5.58
C LEU A 308 -8.80 -1.28 6.70
N SER A 309 -8.41 -2.01 7.75
CA SER A 309 -9.35 -2.43 8.80
C SER A 309 -9.79 -1.31 9.74
N ASN A 310 -8.97 -0.27 9.91
CA ASN A 310 -9.17 0.73 10.97
C ASN A 310 -9.42 2.15 10.44
N PHE A 311 -8.87 2.52 9.29
CA PHE A 311 -8.82 3.92 8.85
C PHE A 311 -9.55 4.17 7.52
N HIS A 312 -9.43 3.25 6.57
CA HIS A 312 -9.87 3.44 5.19
C HIS A 312 -11.37 3.76 5.05
N GLU A 313 -12.23 3.00 5.74
CA GLU A 313 -13.69 3.21 5.72
C GLU A 313 -14.08 4.63 6.16
N SER A 314 -13.48 5.11 7.26
CA SER A 314 -13.75 6.44 7.81
C SER A 314 -13.33 7.53 6.83
N GLN A 315 -12.17 7.36 6.19
CA GLN A 315 -11.64 8.29 5.21
C GLN A 315 -12.54 8.41 3.99
N ILE A 316 -12.95 7.28 3.39
CA ILE A 316 -13.84 7.26 2.22
C ILE A 316 -15.20 7.89 2.56
N ASN A 317 -15.79 7.51 3.69
CA ASN A 317 -17.08 8.05 4.10
C ASN A 317 -17.02 9.56 4.36
N THR A 318 -15.91 10.05 4.89
CA THR A 318 -15.68 11.49 5.07
C THR A 318 -15.56 12.21 3.73
N ALA A 319 -14.80 11.64 2.80
CA ALA A 319 -14.62 12.18 1.46
C ALA A 319 -15.93 12.21 0.65
N ARG A 320 -16.66 11.09 0.62
CA ARG A 320 -17.98 10.98 -0.03
C ARG A 320 -18.95 12.00 0.51
N LYS A 321 -19.06 12.15 1.85
CA LYS A 321 -19.93 13.16 2.48
C LYS A 321 -19.61 14.59 2.04
N LYS A 322 -18.34 14.92 1.78
CA LYS A 322 -17.94 16.23 1.26
C LYS A 322 -18.29 16.36 -0.22
N LEU A 323 -17.92 15.37 -1.04
CA LEU A 323 -18.18 15.36 -2.48
C LEU A 323 -19.68 15.43 -2.80
N THR A 324 -20.55 14.76 -2.04
CA THR A 324 -22.01 14.81 -2.25
C THR A 324 -22.65 16.18 -1.96
N LYS A 325 -21.90 17.11 -1.35
CA LYS A 325 -22.35 18.50 -1.19
C LYS A 325 -22.10 19.35 -2.44
N ILE A 326 -21.16 18.91 -3.28
CA ILE A 326 -20.69 19.62 -4.47
C ILE A 326 -21.28 18.99 -5.72
N PHE A 327 -21.31 17.66 -5.77
CA PHE A 327 -21.72 16.89 -6.94
C PHE A 327 -23.04 16.16 -6.73
N PRO A 328 -23.82 15.95 -7.80
CA PRO A 328 -25.01 15.12 -7.74
C PRO A 328 -24.66 13.66 -7.45
N LEU A 329 -25.59 12.98 -6.76
CA LEU A 329 -25.58 11.53 -6.62
C LEU A 329 -26.24 10.91 -7.86
N ALA A 330 -25.62 9.88 -8.43
CA ALA A 330 -26.18 9.13 -9.55
C ALA A 330 -26.05 7.62 -9.34
N ILE A 331 -26.85 6.84 -10.06
CA ILE A 331 -26.73 5.38 -10.13
C ILE A 331 -26.34 5.02 -11.56
N THR A 332 -25.25 4.29 -11.72
CA THR A 332 -24.83 3.74 -13.00
C THR A 332 -25.56 2.41 -13.22
N GLN A 333 -26.59 2.41 -14.06
CA GLN A 333 -27.26 1.18 -14.49
C GLN A 333 -26.55 0.61 -15.72
N LYS A 334 -26.00 -0.61 -15.61
CA LYS A 334 -25.69 -1.40 -16.82
C LYS A 334 -27.01 -1.79 -17.46
N GLU A 335 -27.18 -1.54 -18.76
CA GLU A 335 -28.30 -2.13 -19.49
C GLU A 335 -28.24 -3.65 -19.30
N PRO A 336 -29.35 -4.28 -18.87
CA PRO A 336 -29.36 -5.73 -18.70
C PRO A 336 -29.16 -6.36 -20.07
N ILE A 337 -28.02 -6.99 -20.28
CA ILE A 337 -27.91 -8.04 -21.28
C ILE A 337 -28.89 -9.11 -20.79
N LEU A 338 -29.91 -9.42 -21.60
CA LEU A 338 -30.84 -10.53 -21.39
C LEU A 338 -30.02 -11.83 -21.32
N SER A 339 -29.49 -12.14 -20.14
CA SER A 339 -28.89 -13.43 -19.82
C SER A 339 -29.84 -14.16 -18.88
N VAL A 340 -30.29 -15.30 -19.40
CA VAL A 340 -31.15 -16.31 -18.78
C VAL A 340 -30.84 -16.51 -17.30
N THR A 341 -31.91 -16.54 -16.52
CA THR A 341 -31.99 -16.89 -15.10
C THR A 341 -31.14 -18.10 -14.74
N ALA A 342 -30.20 -17.93 -13.81
CA ALA A 342 -29.72 -19.01 -12.97
C ALA A 342 -30.09 -18.64 -11.53
N GLU A 343 -30.91 -19.49 -10.92
CA GLU A 343 -31.40 -19.36 -9.54
C GLU A 343 -30.24 -19.37 -8.54
N ASP A 344 -30.29 -18.43 -7.60
CA ASP A 344 -29.40 -18.33 -6.45
C ASP A 344 -29.60 -19.53 -5.51
N ILE A 345 -28.54 -20.32 -5.29
CA ILE A 345 -28.45 -21.21 -4.13
C ILE A 345 -27.57 -20.51 -3.09
N VAL A 346 -28.23 -19.92 -2.10
CA VAL A 346 -27.59 -19.38 -0.89
C VAL A 346 -27.38 -20.54 0.09
N ILE A 347 -26.12 -20.92 0.33
CA ILE A 347 -25.75 -21.84 1.42
C ILE A 347 -25.24 -20.97 2.58
N GLU A 348 -26.07 -20.77 3.59
CA GLU A 348 -25.66 -20.28 4.90
C GLU A 348 -25.07 -21.46 5.69
N GLU A 349 -23.74 -21.55 5.77
CA GLU A 349 -23.06 -22.47 6.71
C GLU A 349 -22.91 -21.81 8.08
N GLU A 350 -23.77 -22.21 9.01
CA GLU A 350 -23.75 -21.84 10.43
C GLU A 350 -22.63 -22.61 11.16
N PHE A 351 -21.43 -22.01 11.32
CA PHE A 351 -20.33 -22.63 12.07
C PHE A 351 -20.59 -22.65 13.59
N LYS A 352 -21.26 -23.72 14.05
CA LYS A 352 -21.36 -24.16 15.45
C LYS A 352 -20.06 -24.84 15.91
N ASP A 353 -19.07 -24.10 16.42
CA ASP A 353 -18.17 -24.64 17.47
C ASP A 353 -17.27 -23.58 18.14
N ARG A 354 -17.87 -22.56 18.77
CA ARG A 354 -17.12 -21.48 19.47
C ARG A 354 -16.16 -21.98 20.58
N LYS A 355 -16.33 -23.19 21.11
CA LYS A 355 -15.44 -23.76 22.15
C LYS A 355 -14.14 -24.34 21.58
N LYS A 356 -14.17 -25.00 20.41
CA LYS A 356 -12.95 -25.46 19.71
C LYS A 356 -12.14 -24.28 19.20
N VAL A 357 -12.80 -23.23 18.71
CA VAL A 357 -12.15 -22.00 18.21
C VAL A 357 -11.38 -21.27 19.32
N LYS A 358 -11.88 -21.24 20.57
CA LYS A 358 -11.13 -20.69 21.72
C LYS A 358 -9.93 -21.55 22.12
N ALA A 359 -10.03 -22.87 22.00
CA ALA A 359 -8.91 -23.78 22.29
C ALA A 359 -7.80 -23.66 21.23
N ILE A 360 -8.16 -23.53 19.96
CA ILE A 360 -7.22 -23.33 18.85
C ILE A 360 -6.58 -21.93 18.91
N ALA A 361 -7.33 -20.88 19.26
CA ALA A 361 -6.77 -19.55 19.47
C ALA A 361 -5.77 -19.51 20.64
N LYS A 362 -6.05 -20.24 21.73
CA LYS A 362 -5.08 -20.43 22.82
C LYS A 362 -3.84 -21.20 22.35
N LEU A 363 -4.01 -22.24 21.53
CA LEU A 363 -2.91 -22.99 20.94
C LEU A 363 -2.03 -22.10 20.05
N ILE A 364 -2.62 -21.16 19.30
CA ILE A 364 -1.90 -20.23 18.42
C ILE A 364 -1.13 -19.17 19.23
N VAL A 365 -1.74 -18.60 20.27
CA VAL A 365 -1.02 -17.70 21.19
C VAL A 365 0.14 -18.44 21.87
N VAL A 366 -0.08 -19.70 22.25
CA VAL A 366 0.98 -20.56 22.78
C VAL A 366 2.05 -20.87 21.73
N LEU A 367 1.70 -21.07 20.46
CA LEU A 367 2.66 -21.29 19.37
C LEU A 367 3.46 -20.03 19.01
N ILE A 368 2.85 -18.84 19.07
CA ILE A 368 3.56 -17.57 18.89
C ILE A 368 4.48 -17.31 20.07
N LEU A 369 4.02 -17.53 21.30
CA LEU A 369 4.86 -17.44 22.49
C LEU A 369 5.95 -18.50 22.50
N ALA A 370 5.68 -19.71 22.01
CA ALA A 370 6.66 -20.77 21.86
C ALA A 370 7.65 -20.45 20.73
N ALA A 371 7.22 -19.85 19.62
CA ALA A 371 8.13 -19.39 18.58
C ALA A 371 9.03 -18.27 19.10
N VAL A 372 8.47 -17.31 19.85
CA VAL A 372 9.26 -16.25 20.52
C VAL A 372 10.18 -16.83 21.59
N ALA A 373 9.74 -17.85 22.35
CA ALA A 373 10.54 -18.52 23.36
C ALA A 373 11.63 -19.42 22.75
N ILE A 374 11.36 -20.11 21.64
CA ILE A 374 12.33 -20.92 20.90
C ILE A 374 13.33 -20.01 20.19
N PHE A 375 12.88 -18.91 19.58
CA PHE A 375 13.78 -17.88 19.06
C PHE A 375 14.59 -17.24 20.19
N GLY A 376 13.99 -17.02 21.36
CA GLY A 376 14.67 -16.54 22.57
C GLY A 376 15.65 -17.55 23.18
N GLU A 377 15.35 -18.84 23.16
CA GLU A 377 16.23 -19.92 23.63
C GLU A 377 17.35 -20.18 22.65
N ILE A 378 17.08 -20.17 21.35
CA ILE A 378 18.12 -20.20 20.30
C ILE A 378 19.02 -18.97 20.45
N TYR A 379 18.45 -17.79 20.72
CA TYR A 379 19.20 -16.57 21.02
C TYR A 379 20.07 -16.72 22.30
N ILE A 380 19.56 -17.30 23.37
CA ILE A 380 20.33 -17.53 24.61
C ILE A 380 21.42 -18.61 24.39
N LEU A 381 21.10 -19.73 23.75
CA LEU A 381 22.01 -20.86 23.56
C LEU A 381 23.11 -20.59 22.54
N PHE A 382 22.83 -19.82 21.49
CA PHE A 382 23.78 -19.61 20.39
C PHE A 382 24.40 -18.22 20.33
N ILE A 383 23.73 -17.17 20.84
CA ILE A 383 24.22 -15.78 20.77
C ILE A 383 24.77 -15.29 22.12
N VAL A 384 24.06 -15.52 23.23
CA VAL A 384 24.60 -15.21 24.56
C VAL A 384 25.70 -16.21 24.97
N GLY A 385 25.65 -17.42 24.39
CA GLY A 385 26.54 -18.54 24.71
C GLY A 385 26.17 -19.16 26.07
N PRO A 386 26.44 -20.47 26.27
CA PRO A 386 26.46 -21.00 27.63
C PRO A 386 27.65 -20.34 28.34
N PHE A 387 27.44 -19.90 29.58
CA PHE A 387 28.56 -19.64 30.48
C PHE A 387 29.52 -20.83 30.53
#